data_AF-A0A0B5L283-F1
#
_entry.id   AF-A0A0B5L283-F1
#
_cell.length_a   1.000
_cell.length_b   1.000
_cell.length_c   1.000
_cell.angle_alpha   90.00
_cell.angle_beta   90.00
_cell.angle_gamma   90.00
#
_symmetry.space_group_name_H-M   'P 1'
#
loop_
_entity.id
_entity.type
_entity.pdbx_description
1 polymer ?
#
loop_
_entity_poly.entity_id
_entity_poly.type
_entity_poly.pdbx_seq_one_letter_code
_entity_poly.pdbx_strand_id
1 'polypeptide(L)' 'PFIAIDLIISNILLAMGMMMVSPVTISLPFKLLLFVLLDGWGRLSHGLVLSYGS' A
#
# COMPACT_ATOMS: atom_id res chain seq x y z
N PRO A 1 -3.80 -5.95 -1.51
CA PRO A 1 -2.77 -5.24 -2.33
C PRO A 1 -1.64 -4.63 -1.48
N PHE A 2 -1.95 -3.84 -0.45
CA PHE A 2 -0.91 -3.18 0.37
C PHE A 2 -0.03 -4.15 1.17
N ILE A 3 -0.62 -5.22 1.72
CA ILE A 3 0.13 -6.27 2.44
C ILE A 3 1.12 -6.99 1.51
N ALA A 4 0.73 -7.20 0.25
CA ALA A 4 1.64 -7.81 -0.72
C ALA A 4 2.86 -6.92 -0.98
N ILE A 5 2.67 -5.59 -1.07
CA ILE A 5 3.77 -4.63 -1.21
C ILE A 5 4.71 -4.71 0.01
N ASP A 6 4.17 -4.74 1.22
CA ASP A 6 4.98 -4.83 2.43
C ASP A 6 5.80 -6.12 2.49
N LEU A 7 5.20 -7.26 2.17
CA LEU A 7 5.87 -8.56 2.18
C LEU A 7 6.97 -8.64 1.11
N ILE A 8 6.69 -8.14 -0.11
CA ILE A 8 7.67 -8.12 -1.19
C ILE A 8 8.87 -7.25 -0.80
N ILE A 9 8.63 -6.04 -0.31
CA ILE A 9 9.70 -5.11 0.07
C ILE A 9 10.49 -5.63 1.27
N SER A 10 9.82 -6.21 2.25
CA SER A 10 10.48 -6.84 3.40
C SER A 10 11.37 -8.01 2.96
N ASN A 11 10.89 -8.88 2.08
CA ASN A 11 11.69 -10.00 1.57
C ASN A 11 12.91 -9.53 0.75
N ILE A 12 12.78 -8.45 -0.03
CA ILE A 12 13.91 -7.86 -0.76
C ILE A 12 14.95 -7.30 0.21
N LEU A 13 14.53 -6.55 1.23
CA LEU A 13 15.43 -6.00 2.25
C LEU A 13 16.16 -7.10 3.04
N LEU A 14 15.43 -8.15 3.41
CA LEU A 14 15.98 -9.33 4.08
C LEU A 14 17.00 -10.04 3.19
N ALA A 15 16.71 -10.22 1.89
CA ALA A 15 17.64 -10.81 0.92
C ALA A 15 18.90 -9.95 0.72
N MET A 16 18.80 -8.63 0.85
CA MET A 16 19.93 -7.70 0.80
C MET A 16 20.70 -7.59 2.12
N GLY A 17 20.27 -8.26 3.19
CA GLY A 17 20.88 -8.16 4.52
C GLY A 17 20.65 -6.81 5.21
N MET A 18 19.76 -5.97 4.70
CA MET A 18 19.50 -4.62 5.21
C MET A 18 18.41 -4.64 6.30
N MET A 19 18.77 -5.11 7.49
CA MET A 19 17.87 -5.20 8.65
C MET A 19 17.65 -3.86 9.38
N MET A 20 18.55 -2.88 9.18
CA MET A 20 18.50 -1.59 9.87
C MET A 20 17.61 -0.57 9.18
N VAL A 21 17.30 -0.76 7.90
CA VAL A 21 16.38 0.10 7.16
C VAL A 21 14.97 -0.45 7.34
N SER A 22 14.08 0.36 7.90
CA SER A 22 12.67 -0.02 8.06
C SER A 22 12.03 -0.26 6.68
N PRO A 23 11.46 -1.46 6.43
CA PRO A 23 10.73 -1.75 5.19
C PRO A 23 9.58 -0.80 4.93
N VAL A 24 8.99 -0.26 5.99
CA VAL A 24 7.84 0.65 5.94
C VAL A 24 8.17 1.96 5.23
N THR A 25 9.38 2.48 5.42
CA THR A 25 9.83 3.73 4.79
C THR A 25 9.91 3.58 3.27
N ILE A 26 10.27 2.38 2.81
CA ILE A 26 10.31 2.05 1.38
C ILE A 26 8.91 1.73 0.88
N SER A 27 8.08 1.00 1.64
CA SER A 27 6.75 0.58 1.18
C SER A 27 5.72 1.69 1.11
N LEU A 28 5.80 2.71 1.97
CA LEU A 28 4.90 3.87 2.01
C LEU A 28 4.71 4.57 0.66
N PRO A 29 5.76 5.05 -0.04
CA PRO A 29 5.60 5.72 -1.32
C PRO A 29 4.98 4.81 -2.39
N PHE A 30 5.33 3.51 -2.43
CA PHE A 30 4.72 2.56 -3.37
C PHE A 30 3.23 2.32 -3.09
N LYS A 31 2.85 2.22 -1.81
CA LYS A 31 1.43 2.12 -1.43
C LYS A 31 0.65 3.36 -1.89
N LEU A 32 1.19 4.55 -1.67
CA LEU A 32 0.54 5.80 -2.08
C LEU A 32 0.42 5.90 -3.61
N LEU A 33 1.48 5.55 -4.35
CA LEU A 33 1.44 5.50 -5.81
C LEU A 33 0.37 4.53 -6.31
N LEU A 34 0.35 3.29 -5.80
CA LEU A 34 -0.66 2.30 -6.17
C LEU A 34 -2.08 2.76 -5.81
N PHE A 35 -2.25 3.41 -4.67
CA PHE A 35 -3.55 3.93 -4.25
C PHE A 35 -4.06 5.05 -5.17
N VAL A 36 -3.19 5.98 -5.57
CA VAL A 36 -3.54 7.04 -6.52
C VAL A 36 -3.76 6.49 -7.93
N LEU A 37 -2.90 5.58 -8.41
CA LEU A 37 -3.01 4.95 -9.74
C LEU A 37 -4.31 4.19 -9.94
N LEU A 38 -4.84 3.60 -8.86
CA LEU A 38 -6.10 2.87 -8.92
C LEU A 38 -7.33 3.75 -8.67
N ASP A 39 -7.19 5.07 -8.58
CA ASP A 39 -8.25 5.99 -8.14
C ASP A 39 -8.88 5.54 -6.81
N GLY A 40 -8.02 5.25 -5.84
CA GLY A 40 -8.41 4.68 -4.55
C GLY A 40 -9.37 5.59 -3.76
N TRP A 41 -9.17 6.91 -3.85
CA TRP A 41 -10.06 7.89 -3.21
C TRP A 41 -11.47 7.87 -3.80
N GLY A 42 -11.60 7.85 -5.14
CA GLY A 42 -12.90 7.78 -5.81
C GLY A 42 -13.66 6.49 -5.49
N ARG A 43 -12.97 5.35 -5.45
CA ARG A 43 -13.59 4.06 -5.09
C ARG A 43 -14.02 4.01 -3.63
N LEU A 44 -13.22 4.56 -2.71
CA LEU A 44 -13.56 4.62 -1.29
C LEU A 44 -14.79 5.49 -1.05
N SER A 45 -14.81 6.71 -1.61
CA SER A 45 -15.96 7.62 -1.44
C SER A 45 -17.23 7.05 -2.06
N HIS A 46 -17.14 6.48 -3.27
CA HIS A 46 -18.26 5.81 -3.93
C HIS A 46 -18.79 4.65 -3.08
N GLY A 47 -17.90 3.78 -2.59
CA GLY A 47 -18.30 2.64 -1.75
C GLY A 47 -18.98 3.07 -0.45
N LEU A 48 -18.50 4.15 0.17
CA LEU A 48 -19.14 4.73 1.36
C LEU A 48 -20.53 5.27 1.02
N VAL A 49 -20.67 6.08 -0.04
CA VAL A 49 -21.97 6.65 -0.43
C VAL A 49 -22.98 5.55 -0.75
N LEU A 50 -22.57 4.49 -1.46
CA LEU A 50 -23.45 3.36 -1.75
C LEU A 50 -23.89 2.62 -0.48
N SER A 51 -22.97 2.37 0.46
CA SER A 51 -23.27 1.60 1.67
C SER A 51 -24.12 2.36 2.70
N TYR A 52 -23.99 3.69 2.77
CA TYR A 52 -24.77 4.53 3.71
C TYR A 52 -26.03 5.13 3.08
N GLY A 53 -26.10 5.18 1.74
CA GLY A 53 -27.26 5.69 1.00
C GLY A 53 -28.35 4.64 0.74
N SER A 54 -28.05 3.34 0.95
CA SER A 54 -29.01 2.23 0.98
C SER A 54 -29.54 1.98 2.38
#